data_AF-A0A919HZT5-F1
#
_entry.id   AF-A0A919HZT5-F1
#
_cell.length_a   1.000
_cell.length_b   1.000
_cell.length_c   1.000
_cell.angle_alpha   90.00
_cell.angle_beta   90.00
_cell.angle_gamma   90.00
#
_symmetry.space_group_name_H-M   'P 1'
#
loop_
_entity.id
_entity.type
_entity.pdbx_description
1 polymer ?
#
loop_
_entity_poly.entity_id
_entity_poly.type
_entity_poly.pdbx_seq_one_letter_code
_entity_poly.pdbx_strand_id
1 'polypeptide(L)'
;MRELGVCSDKHLVVYDEGNLFSAPRAWWMLRTFGVEKVSILAGGLEGWRRDELPLEQGMPEVAEEFDVRFDPQQIKRLTDVLLVSHEGSAQIVDARPAARFNGGRRTAPGLRRGHIPGALNVPWTDLVINGELKTVDELNDIFLRQGVDFERPIIASCGSG
;
A
#
# COMPACT_ATOMS: atom_id res chain seq x y z
N MET A 1 -16.59 -10.07 0.63
CA MET A 1 -16.00 -10.53 1.90
C MET A 1 -16.74 -11.74 2.45
N ARG A 2 -18.03 -11.61 2.77
CA ARG A 2 -18.87 -12.73 3.25
C ARG A 2 -18.87 -13.93 2.29
N GLU A 3 -19.15 -13.69 1.01
CA GLU A 3 -19.10 -14.71 -0.07
C GLU A 3 -17.70 -15.30 -0.32
N LEU A 4 -16.65 -14.64 0.17
CA LEU A 4 -15.27 -15.12 0.05
C LEU A 4 -14.83 -15.93 1.29
N GLY A 5 -15.75 -16.24 2.20
CA GLY A 5 -15.45 -16.92 3.46
C GLY A 5 -14.56 -16.12 4.40
N VAL A 6 -14.54 -14.80 4.27
CA VAL A 6 -13.72 -13.94 5.13
C VAL A 6 -14.52 -13.54 6.36
N CYS A 7 -13.95 -13.81 7.53
CA CYS A 7 -14.49 -13.42 8.83
C CYS A 7 -13.65 -12.29 9.45
N SER A 8 -14.30 -11.22 9.90
CA SER A 8 -13.62 -10.03 10.45
C SER A 8 -12.94 -10.27 11.80
N ASP A 9 -13.32 -11.31 12.54
CA ASP A 9 -12.78 -11.62 13.87
C ASP A 9 -11.55 -12.56 13.83
N LYS A 10 -11.22 -13.08 12.64
CA LYS A 10 -10.06 -13.95 12.42
C LYS A 10 -8.79 -13.14 12.14
N HIS A 11 -7.63 -13.78 12.28
CA HIS A 11 -6.39 -13.23 11.76
C HIS A 11 -6.32 -13.50 10.26
N LEU A 12 -6.45 -12.45 9.46
CA LEU A 12 -6.35 -12.54 8.00
C LEU A 12 -4.89 -12.42 7.56
N VAL A 13 -4.46 -13.33 6.69
CA VAL A 13 -3.15 -13.28 6.03
C VAL A 13 -3.38 -13.05 4.54
N VAL A 14 -2.88 -11.93 4.03
CA VAL A 14 -3.02 -11.52 2.63
C VAL A 14 -1.72 -11.80 1.89
N TYR A 15 -1.80 -12.21 0.63
CA TYR A 15 -0.65 -12.36 -0.24
C TYR A 15 -1.02 -11.96 -1.68
N ASP A 16 -0.01 -11.65 -2.48
CA ASP A 16 -0.11 -11.48 -3.92
C ASP A 16 0.84 -12.44 -4.63
N GLU A 17 1.11 -12.20 -5.92
CA GLU A 17 1.98 -13.07 -6.72
C GLU A 17 3.38 -13.23 -6.11
N GLY A 18 3.87 -12.29 -5.30
CA GLY A 18 5.19 -12.37 -4.66
C GLY A 18 6.07 -11.15 -4.89
N ASN A 19 5.55 -10.08 -5.47
CA ASN A 19 6.27 -8.83 -5.66
C ASN A 19 5.87 -7.73 -4.66
N LEU A 20 4.94 -8.02 -3.75
CA LEU A 20 4.39 -7.09 -2.75
C LEU A 20 3.70 -5.86 -3.38
N PHE A 21 3.23 -5.98 -4.62
CA PHE A 21 2.63 -4.87 -5.35
C PHE A 21 1.21 -4.55 -4.88
N SER A 22 0.38 -5.57 -4.62
CA SER A 22 -1.07 -5.39 -4.39
C SER A 22 -1.53 -5.88 -3.02
N ALA A 23 -0.81 -6.81 -2.38
CA ALA A 23 -1.12 -7.27 -1.04
C ALA A 23 -1.18 -6.13 0.01
N PRO A 24 -0.28 -5.11 -0.01
CA PRO A 24 -0.37 -3.97 0.91
C PRO A 24 -1.68 -3.18 0.78
N ARG A 25 -2.23 -3.06 -0.43
CA ARG A 25 -3.51 -2.38 -0.65
C ARG A 25 -4.66 -3.16 -0.01
N ALA A 26 -4.69 -4.48 -0.20
CA ALA A 26 -5.70 -5.34 0.42
C ALA A 26 -5.57 -5.35 1.96
N TRP A 27 -4.35 -5.42 2.49
CA TRP A 27 -4.07 -5.28 3.92
C TRP A 27 -4.61 -3.96 4.48
N TRP A 28 -4.30 -2.84 3.83
CA TRP A 28 -4.73 -1.51 4.27
C TRP A 28 -6.26 -1.38 4.22
N MET A 29 -6.90 -1.89 3.15
CA MET A 29 -8.35 -1.88 3.02
C MET A 29 -9.04 -2.69 4.14
N LEU A 30 -8.57 -3.90 4.43
CA LEU A 30 -9.12 -4.73 5.51
C LEU A 30 -9.10 -4.01 6.86
N ARG A 31 -7.96 -3.37 7.19
CA ARG A 31 -7.83 -2.57 8.41
C ARG A 31 -8.73 -1.34 8.40
N THR A 32 -8.83 -0.66 7.26
CA THR A 32 -9.69 0.52 7.07
C THR A 32 -11.18 0.19 7.24
N PHE A 33 -11.56 -1.07 6.97
CA PHE A 33 -12.90 -1.60 7.17
C PHE A 33 -13.10 -2.38 8.48
N GLY A 34 -12.16 -2.25 9.43
CA GLY A 34 -12.35 -2.66 10.82
C GLY A 34 -11.75 -4.01 11.21
N VAL A 35 -11.01 -4.68 10.32
CA VAL A 35 -10.32 -5.92 10.69
C VAL A 35 -9.06 -5.58 11.50
N GLU A 36 -9.02 -6.03 12.75
CA GLU A 36 -7.94 -5.69 13.67
C GLU A 36 -6.63 -6.45 13.38
N LYS A 37 -6.75 -7.73 13.01
CA LYS A 37 -5.60 -8.64 12.82
C LYS A 37 -5.42 -8.98 11.36
N VAL A 38 -4.53 -8.25 10.69
CA VAL A 38 -4.18 -8.48 9.29
C VAL A 38 -2.68 -8.47 9.12
N SER A 39 -2.14 -9.53 8.51
CA SER A 39 -0.73 -9.66 8.12
C SER A 39 -0.60 -9.86 6.62
N ILE A 40 0.59 -9.62 6.11
CA ILE A 40 0.97 -9.93 4.73
C ILE A 40 1.96 -11.10 4.77
N LEU A 41 1.80 -12.08 3.90
CA LEU A 41 2.77 -13.15 3.71
C LEU A 41 4.00 -12.59 2.98
N ALA A 42 5.14 -12.56 3.67
CA ALA A 42 6.43 -12.21 3.12
C ALA A 42 6.78 -13.12 1.93
N GLY A 43 7.18 -12.53 0.80
CA GLY A 43 7.51 -13.26 -0.43
C GLY A 43 6.30 -13.73 -1.25
N GLY A 44 5.08 -13.57 -0.73
CA GLY A 44 3.83 -13.94 -1.40
C GLY A 44 3.80 -15.37 -1.96
N LEU A 45 3.10 -15.57 -3.06
CA LEU A 45 2.95 -16.88 -3.69
C LEU A 45 4.28 -17.43 -4.26
N GLU A 46 5.14 -16.56 -4.79
CA GLU A 46 6.49 -16.97 -5.24
C GLU A 46 7.35 -17.51 -4.10
N GLY A 47 7.33 -16.87 -2.92
CA GLY A 47 8.00 -17.36 -1.71
C GLY A 47 7.44 -18.71 -1.28
N TRP A 48 6.11 -18.85 -1.23
CA TRP A 48 5.44 -20.11 -0.90
C TRP A 48 5.84 -21.27 -1.82
N ARG A 49 5.93 -21.01 -3.13
CA ARG A 49 6.38 -22.01 -4.12
C ARG A 49 7.85 -22.35 -3.97
N ARG A 50 8.70 -21.37 -3.65
CA ARG A 50 10.14 -21.55 -3.43
C ARG A 50 10.40 -22.49 -2.25
N ASP A 51 9.56 -22.42 -1.23
CA ASP A 51 9.62 -23.29 -0.04
C ASP A 51 8.92 -24.65 -0.27
N GLU A 52 8.51 -24.95 -1.51
CA GLU A 52 7.90 -26.22 -1.92
C GLU A 52 6.62 -26.59 -1.13
N LEU A 53 5.86 -25.56 -0.71
CA LEU A 53 4.65 -25.72 0.09
C LEU A 53 3.42 -26.07 -0.77
N PRO A 54 2.45 -26.83 -0.22
CA PRO A 54 1.29 -27.31 -0.98
C PRO A 54 0.39 -26.17 -1.47
N LEU A 55 -0.23 -26.37 -2.63
CA LEU A 55 -1.20 -25.45 -3.23
C LEU A 55 -2.56 -26.13 -3.36
N GLU A 56 -3.61 -25.32 -3.29
CA GLU A 56 -4.99 -25.73 -3.50
C GLU A 56 -5.57 -25.02 -4.74
N GLN A 57 -6.58 -25.62 -5.36
CA GLN A 57 -7.32 -25.07 -6.49
C GLN A 57 -8.83 -25.17 -6.22
N GLY A 58 -9.59 -24.17 -6.67
CA GLY A 58 -11.04 -24.11 -6.45
C GLY A 58 -11.46 -22.79 -5.81
N MET A 59 -12.78 -22.59 -5.66
CA MET A 59 -13.32 -21.47 -4.88
C MET A 59 -13.74 -21.96 -3.49
N PRO A 60 -13.57 -21.15 -2.43
CA PRO A 60 -14.09 -21.50 -1.12
C PRO A 60 -15.62 -21.61 -1.17
N GLU A 61 -16.18 -22.67 -0.58
CA GLU A 61 -17.63 -22.92 -0.55
C GLU A 61 -18.33 -22.30 0.67
N VAL A 62 -17.58 -21.68 1.58
CA VAL A 62 -18.10 -21.20 2.87
C VAL A 62 -18.34 -19.69 2.81
N ALA A 63 -19.57 -19.27 3.09
CA ALA A 63 -19.88 -17.90 3.42
C ALA A 63 -19.70 -17.67 4.93
N GLU A 64 -19.07 -16.56 5.31
CA GLU A 64 -18.80 -16.20 6.71
C GLU A 64 -19.37 -14.82 7.05
N GLU A 65 -19.51 -14.53 8.34
CA GLU A 65 -19.90 -13.20 8.81
C GLU A 65 -18.75 -12.20 8.67
N PHE A 66 -19.04 -11.01 8.14
CA PHE A 66 -18.08 -9.92 8.03
C PHE A 66 -18.76 -8.62 8.44
N ASP A 67 -18.28 -8.03 9.52
CA ASP A 67 -18.77 -6.77 10.04
C ASP A 67 -17.87 -5.62 9.59
N VAL A 68 -18.50 -4.63 8.94
CA VAL A 68 -17.78 -3.50 8.34
C VAL A 68 -17.78 -2.33 9.31
N ARG A 69 -16.60 -1.81 9.61
CA ARG A 69 -16.42 -0.52 10.31
C ARG A 69 -15.45 0.34 9.51
N PHE A 70 -15.97 1.32 8.81
CA PHE A 70 -15.15 2.21 7.98
C PHE A 70 -14.61 3.39 8.79
N ASP A 71 -13.29 3.54 8.84
CA ASP A 71 -12.64 4.74 9.37
C ASP A 71 -12.32 5.74 8.24
N PRO A 72 -13.08 6.84 8.08
CA PRO A 72 -12.84 7.82 7.04
C PRO A 72 -11.53 8.61 7.23
N GLN A 73 -10.93 8.61 8.43
CA GLN A 73 -9.70 9.37 8.70
C GLN A 73 -8.47 8.76 8.02
N GLN A 74 -8.54 7.49 7.62
CA GLN A 74 -7.50 6.80 6.87
C GLN A 74 -7.37 7.31 5.43
N ILE A 75 -8.35 8.08 4.92
CA ILE A 75 -8.39 8.59 3.55
C ILE A 75 -8.30 10.12 3.53
N LYS A 76 -7.47 10.65 2.64
CA LYS A 76 -7.44 12.08 2.32
C LYS A 76 -8.12 12.33 0.99
N ARG A 77 -9.01 13.32 0.96
CA ARG A 77 -9.73 13.77 -0.23
C ARG A 77 -8.86 14.75 -1.01
N LEU A 78 -9.25 15.03 -2.25
CA LEU A 78 -8.60 16.02 -3.09
C LEU A 78 -8.47 17.39 -2.40
N THR A 79 -9.51 17.83 -1.68
CA THR A 79 -9.49 19.10 -0.93
C THR A 79 -8.45 19.10 0.18
N ASP A 80 -8.28 17.98 0.88
CA ASP A 80 -7.30 17.85 1.97
C ASP A 80 -5.88 17.92 1.41
N VAL A 81 -5.64 17.20 0.31
CA VAL A 81 -4.34 17.19 -0.39
C VAL A 81 -4.01 18.57 -0.96
N LEU A 82 -4.98 19.28 -1.52
CA LEU A 82 -4.80 20.64 -2.04
C LEU A 82 -4.39 21.61 -0.92
N LEU A 83 -5.06 21.53 0.24
CA LEU A 83 -4.74 22.35 1.40
C LEU A 83 -3.34 22.05 1.94
N VAL A 84 -3.01 20.77 2.13
CA VAL A 84 -1.69 20.33 2.59
C VAL A 84 -0.58 20.77 1.64
N SER A 85 -0.79 20.63 0.33
CA SER A 85 0.19 21.04 -0.68
C SER A 85 0.43 22.56 -0.66
N HIS A 86 -0.58 23.36 -0.30
CA HIS A 86 -0.46 24.81 -0.19
C HIS A 86 0.17 25.26 1.14
N GLU A 87 -0.25 24.68 2.27
CA GLU A 87 0.13 25.13 3.62
C GLU A 87 1.37 24.43 4.18
N GLY A 88 1.73 23.25 3.65
CA GLY A 88 2.84 22.44 4.18
C GLY A 88 2.56 21.81 5.55
N SER A 89 1.29 21.67 5.95
CA SER A 89 0.86 21.11 7.25
C SER A 89 1.14 19.61 7.41
N ALA A 90 1.36 18.89 6.31
CA ALA A 90 1.78 17.50 6.27
C ALA A 90 2.71 17.25 5.07
N GLN A 91 3.40 16.11 5.08
CA GLN A 91 4.28 15.68 4.01
C GLN A 91 3.52 14.74 3.08
N ILE A 92 3.59 14.98 1.77
CA ILE A 92 3.00 14.08 0.77
C ILE A 92 4.13 13.19 0.23
N VAL A 93 4.00 11.88 0.41
CA VAL A 93 4.98 10.89 -0.07
C VAL A 93 4.38 10.12 -1.25
N ASP A 94 5.01 10.25 -2.42
CA ASP A 94 4.57 9.64 -3.66
C ASP A 94 5.35 8.35 -3.95
N ALA A 95 4.63 7.23 -4.00
CA ALA A 95 5.18 5.89 -4.17
C ALA A 95 5.50 5.52 -5.63
N ARG A 96 5.19 6.37 -6.60
CA ARG A 96 5.38 6.05 -8.02
C ARG A 96 6.88 6.01 -8.38
N PRO A 97 7.28 5.22 -9.40
CA PRO A 97 8.63 5.29 -9.95
C PRO A 97 9.05 6.71 -10.33
N ALA A 98 10.31 7.07 -10.09
CA ALA A 98 10.85 8.41 -10.32
C ALA A 98 10.59 8.95 -11.74
N ALA A 99 10.64 8.09 -12.76
CA ALA A 99 10.35 8.48 -14.14
C ALA A 99 8.90 8.98 -14.34
N ARG A 100 7.93 8.49 -13.55
CA ARG A 100 6.55 8.98 -13.55
C ARG A 100 6.40 10.25 -12.73
N PHE A 101 7.04 10.30 -11.55
CA PHE A 101 7.04 11.47 -10.67
C PHE A 101 7.61 12.72 -11.36
N ASN A 102 8.70 12.56 -12.11
CA ASN A 102 9.36 13.63 -12.87
C ASN A 102 8.69 13.93 -14.23
N GLY A 103 7.56 13.30 -14.53
CA GLY A 103 6.80 13.57 -15.76
C GLY A 103 7.37 12.96 -17.05
N GLY A 104 8.38 12.10 -16.97
CA GLY A 104 8.99 11.42 -18.12
C GLY A 104 8.05 10.44 -18.82
N ARG A 105 7.26 9.66 -18.06
CA ARG A 105 6.35 8.63 -18.60
C ARG A 105 4.89 8.93 -18.28
N ARG A 106 4.04 8.99 -19.32
CA ARG A 106 2.58 9.15 -19.18
C ARG A 106 1.93 7.82 -18.77
N THR A 107 0.96 7.88 -17.87
CA THR A 107 0.27 6.72 -17.30
C THR A 107 -0.98 6.32 -18.08
N ALA A 108 -1.73 7.30 -18.57
CA ALA A 108 -2.89 7.09 -19.43
C ALA A 108 -3.11 8.34 -20.32
N PRO A 109 -3.82 8.22 -21.46
CA PRO A 109 -4.27 9.37 -22.24
C PRO A 109 -5.06 10.37 -21.37
N GLY A 110 -4.85 11.67 -21.57
CA GLY A 110 -5.58 12.73 -20.86
C GLY A 110 -5.07 13.11 -19.47
N LEU A 111 -4.19 12.31 -18.84
CA LEU A 111 -3.59 12.66 -17.54
C LEU A 111 -2.37 13.58 -17.69
N ARG A 112 -2.28 14.58 -16.82
CA ARG A 112 -1.11 15.46 -16.71
C ARG A 112 0.11 14.67 -16.20
N ARG A 113 1.29 15.08 -16.66
CA ARG A 113 2.58 14.56 -16.20
C ARG A 113 3.01 15.30 -14.92
N GLY A 114 3.88 14.66 -14.12
CA GLY A 114 4.48 15.26 -12.93
C GLY A 114 3.90 14.74 -11.61
N HIS A 115 3.98 15.58 -10.60
CA HIS A 115 3.64 15.28 -9.21
C HIS A 115 2.95 16.46 -8.52
N ILE A 116 2.41 16.21 -7.33
CA ILE A 116 1.80 17.22 -6.47
C ILE A 116 2.89 18.16 -5.95
N PRO A 117 2.75 19.50 -6.02
CA PRO A 117 3.76 20.41 -5.50
C PRO A 117 4.12 20.12 -4.04
N GLY A 118 5.42 20.07 -3.76
CA GLY A 118 5.96 19.78 -2.43
C GLY A 118 5.98 18.29 -2.03
N ALA A 119 5.53 17.38 -2.89
CA ALA A 119 5.62 15.95 -2.61
C ALA A 119 7.07 15.43 -2.66
N LEU A 120 7.36 14.44 -1.82
CA LEU A 120 8.62 13.70 -1.78
C LEU A 120 8.44 12.37 -2.50
N ASN A 121 9.39 11.96 -3.35
CA ASN A 121 9.26 10.71 -4.10
C ASN A 121 10.01 9.57 -3.40
N VAL A 122 9.29 8.53 -3.02
CA VAL A 122 9.85 7.30 -2.45
C VAL A 122 9.28 6.13 -3.25
N PRO A 123 9.90 5.73 -4.38
CA PRO A 123 9.40 4.63 -5.20
C PRO A 123 9.21 3.36 -4.37
N TRP A 124 8.02 2.75 -4.42
CA TRP A 124 7.72 1.56 -3.62
C TRP A 124 8.69 0.40 -3.88
N THR A 125 9.20 0.29 -5.11
CA THR A 125 10.18 -0.73 -5.51
C THR A 125 11.48 -0.66 -4.72
N ASP A 126 11.82 0.51 -4.17
CA ASP A 126 13.04 0.70 -3.39
C ASP A 126 12.86 0.14 -1.96
N LEU A 127 11.61 -0.01 -1.51
CA LEU A 127 11.24 -0.52 -0.19
C LEU A 127 11.18 -2.06 -0.13
N VAL A 128 11.23 -2.71 -1.29
CA VAL A 128 10.93 -4.15 -1.44
C VAL A 128 12.15 -4.91 -1.94
N ILE A 129 12.39 -6.08 -1.37
CA ILE A 129 13.37 -7.06 -1.84
C ILE A 129 12.73 -8.45 -1.81
N ASN A 130 12.75 -9.16 -2.95
CA ASN A 130 12.22 -10.53 -3.07
C ASN A 130 10.75 -10.72 -2.57
N GLY A 131 9.90 -9.70 -2.73
CA GLY A 131 8.51 -9.75 -2.27
C GLY A 131 8.31 -9.42 -0.79
N GLU A 132 9.35 -8.91 -0.13
CA GLU A 132 9.37 -8.58 1.28
C GLU A 132 9.77 -7.13 1.47
N LEU A 133 9.31 -6.51 2.56
CA LEU A 133 9.86 -5.22 2.96
C LEU A 133 11.33 -5.40 3.36
N LYS A 134 12.14 -4.40 3.01
CA LYS A 134 13.49 -4.26 3.53
C LYS A 134 13.50 -4.18 5.06
N THR A 135 14.68 -4.32 5.64
CA THR A 135 14.87 -4.15 7.09
C THR A 135 14.48 -2.75 7.54
N VAL A 136 14.12 -2.60 8.81
CA VAL A 136 13.73 -1.30 9.39
C VAL A 136 14.82 -0.24 9.18
N ASP A 137 16.09 -0.61 9.34
CA ASP A 137 17.23 0.29 9.15
C ASP A 137 17.36 0.76 7.69
N GLU A 138 17.26 -0.16 6.72
CA GLU A 138 17.26 0.20 5.30
C GLU A 138 16.08 1.10 4.93
N LEU A 139 14.88 0.81 5.45
CA LEU A 139 13.69 1.63 5.20
C LEU A 139 13.86 3.03 5.76
N ASN A 140 14.33 3.15 7.00
CA ASN A 140 14.61 4.45 7.64
C ASN A 140 15.59 5.26 6.80
N ASP A 141 16.68 4.64 6.36
CA ASP A 141 17.68 5.25 5.48
C ASP A 141 17.06 5.77 4.18
N ILE A 142 16.19 4.99 3.54
CA ILE A 142 15.52 5.39 2.29
C ILE A 142 14.64 6.62 2.53
N PHE A 143 13.80 6.61 3.56
CA PHE A 143 12.90 7.72 3.86
C PHE A 143 13.65 9.00 4.25
N LEU A 144 14.69 8.89 5.10
CA LEU A 144 15.51 10.02 5.51
C LEU A 144 16.27 10.65 4.35
N ARG A 145 16.83 9.83 3.43
CA ARG A 145 17.51 10.33 2.23
C ARG A 145 16.57 11.11 1.30
N GLN A 146 15.29 10.77 1.30
CA GLN A 146 14.26 11.48 0.52
C GLN A 146 13.67 12.68 1.29
N GLY A 147 14.17 12.98 2.49
CA GLY A 147 13.76 14.14 3.28
C GLY A 147 12.44 13.96 4.03
N VAL A 148 11.98 12.72 4.25
CA VAL A 148 10.78 12.45 5.04
C VAL A 148 11.10 12.57 6.53
N ASP A 149 10.35 13.42 7.22
CA ASP A 149 10.45 13.64 8.67
C ASP A 149 9.36 12.85 9.42
N PHE A 150 9.74 11.84 10.18
CA PHE A 150 8.77 10.98 10.89
C PHE A 150 8.04 11.68 12.06
N GLU A 151 8.50 12.86 12.50
CA GLU A 151 7.83 13.65 13.53
C GLU A 151 6.67 14.49 12.96
N ARG A 152 6.54 14.56 11.64
CA ARG A 152 5.49 15.31 10.94
C ARG A 152 4.45 14.37 10.34
N PRO A 153 3.18 14.79 10.22
CA PRO A 153 2.16 13.99 9.57
C PRO A 153 2.54 13.63 8.11
N ILE A 154 2.26 12.39 7.71
CA ILE A 154 2.57 11.86 6.37
C ILE A 154 1.27 11.44 5.67
N ILE A 155 1.15 11.80 4.40
CA ILE A 155 0.10 11.34 3.49
C ILE A 155 0.77 10.55 2.37
N ALA A 156 0.45 9.26 2.27
CA ALA A 156 0.88 8.43 1.15
C ALA A 156 0.01 8.70 -0.09
N SER A 157 0.62 8.69 -1.27
CA SER A 157 -0.04 8.86 -2.55
C SER A 157 0.61 8.00 -3.62
N CYS A 158 -0.16 7.54 -4.59
CA CYS A 158 0.38 6.91 -5.80
C CYS A 158 -0.46 7.27 -7.04
N GLY A 159 -0.45 6.40 -8.06
CA GLY A 159 -1.27 6.61 -9.26
C GLY A 159 -2.78 6.44 -9.03
N SER A 160 -3.20 5.52 -8.17
CA SER A 160 -4.62 5.12 -8.04
C SER A 160 -5.01 4.59 -6.66
N GLY A 161 -4.22 4.88 -5.63
CA GLY A 161 -4.43 4.40 -4.26
C GLY A 161 -3.15 4.43 -3.48
#